data_AF-A0A2G4KBT0-F1
#
_entry.id   AF-A0A2G4KBT0-F1
#
_cell.length_a   1.000
_cell.length_b   1.000
_cell.length_c   1.000
_cell.angle_alpha   90.00
_cell.angle_beta   90.00
_cell.angle_gamma   90.00
#
_symmetry.space_group_name_H-M   'P 1'
#
loop_
_entity.id
_entity.type
_entity.pdbx_description
1 polymer ?
#
loop_
_entity_poly.entity_id
_entity_poly.type
_entity_poly.pdbx_seq_one_letter_code
_entity_poly.pdbx_strand_id
1 'polypeptide(L)'
;MRTWRLPILALLLAATAACDGSKGERKTETPAAPQGAPAPPSPPPLQPTELVSLAWRPSNSDQNLQAFDLEVSGLDVLAVCHVPPGWTINATGAGAGVTVLKGQATVGAAFVSLDDMQDIAGLFLVRARPNETFAVEGEMTTGTYGGDQTEVLATPALLRREIVDRCPPPKG
;
A
#
# COMPACT_ATOMS: atom_id res chain seq x y z
N MET A 1 -15.07 8.68 38.33
CA MET A 1 -13.73 9.29 38.34
C MET A 1 -12.79 8.35 39.06
N ARG A 2 -11.90 7.64 38.37
CA ARG A 2 -11.01 6.66 38.99
C ARG A 2 -9.59 6.90 38.46
N THR A 3 -8.89 7.76 39.18
CA THR A 3 -7.46 8.03 39.04
C THR A 3 -6.68 6.80 39.48
N TRP A 4 -5.74 6.33 38.65
CA TRP A 4 -4.64 5.51 39.12
C TRP A 4 -3.32 6.14 38.68
N ARG A 5 -2.59 6.62 39.69
CA ARG A 5 -1.24 7.16 39.63
C ARG A 5 -0.24 6.01 39.79
N LEU A 6 0.76 5.99 38.89
CA LEU A 6 2.22 5.78 39.12
C LEU A 6 2.68 4.47 39.82
N PRO A 7 3.84 3.87 39.45
CA PRO A 7 5.12 4.56 39.63
C PRO A 7 6.28 4.25 38.66
N ILE A 8 7.23 5.17 38.76
CA ILE A 8 8.59 5.25 38.23
C ILE A 8 9.40 4.01 38.63
N LEU A 9 10.04 3.33 37.67
CA LEU A 9 11.02 2.29 37.94
C LEU A 9 12.41 2.94 38.16
N ALA A 10 12.97 2.70 39.34
CA ALA A 10 14.28 3.16 39.77
C ALA A 10 15.40 2.32 39.16
N LEU A 11 16.45 3.01 38.69
CA LEU A 11 17.77 2.51 38.34
C LEU A 11 18.64 2.39 39.60
N LEU A 12 19.17 1.20 39.92
CA LEU A 12 20.36 0.98 40.77
C LEU A 12 21.06 -0.29 40.26
N LEU A 13 22.21 -0.22 39.60
CA LEU A 13 23.60 -0.11 40.11
C LEU A 13 24.10 -1.31 40.93
N ALA A 14 25.00 -2.05 40.27
CA ALA A 14 26.22 -2.69 40.74
C ALA A 14 26.22 -3.50 42.05
N ALA A 15 26.44 -4.81 41.92
CA ALA A 15 27.04 -5.64 42.97
C ALA A 15 28.49 -5.94 42.59
N THR A 16 29.44 -5.31 43.30
CA THR A 16 30.85 -5.68 43.34
C THR A 16 31.02 -6.87 44.29
N ALA A 17 31.44 -8.03 43.78
CA ALA A 17 31.89 -9.14 44.63
C ALA A 17 33.35 -8.91 45.04
N ALA A 18 33.61 -8.98 46.34
CA ALA A 18 34.93 -8.92 46.95
C ALA A 18 35.54 -10.32 47.10
N CYS A 19 36.87 -10.39 46.90
CA CYS A 19 37.88 -11.29 47.46
C CYS A 19 37.60 -12.82 47.51
N ASP A 20 38.45 -13.62 46.84
CA ASP A 20 39.54 -14.29 47.57
C ASP A 20 40.61 -14.85 46.59
N GLY A 21 41.87 -14.75 46.99
CA GLY A 21 43.02 -15.13 46.17
C GLY A 21 43.32 -16.61 46.26
N SER A 22 43.27 -17.32 45.13
CA SER A 22 43.72 -18.71 45.01
C SER A 22 45.02 -18.78 44.20
N LYS A 23 46.14 -19.08 44.86
CA LYS A 23 47.37 -19.57 44.23
C LYS A 23 47.18 -21.05 43.90
N GLY A 24 47.33 -21.43 42.64
CA GLY A 24 47.41 -22.85 42.27
C GLY A 24 47.20 -23.12 40.79
N GLU A 25 48.30 -23.13 40.05
CA GLU A 25 48.59 -23.93 38.85
C GLU A 25 47.42 -24.57 38.06
N ARG A 26 47.22 -24.15 36.80
CA ARG A 26 47.37 -25.05 35.62
C ARG A 26 47.04 -24.37 34.30
N LYS A 27 47.89 -24.68 33.31
CA LYS A 27 47.67 -24.65 31.85
C LYS A 27 47.20 -23.34 31.23
N THR A 28 48.12 -22.72 30.49
CA THR A 28 47.82 -21.79 29.40
C THR A 28 46.96 -22.51 28.37
N GLU A 29 45.65 -22.33 28.46
CA GLU A 29 44.72 -22.58 27.37
C GLU A 29 44.40 -21.23 26.72
N THR A 30 44.67 -21.14 25.43
CA THR A 30 44.38 -20.01 24.55
C THR A 30 42.96 -19.48 24.80
N PRO A 31 42.73 -18.16 24.92
CA PRO A 31 41.38 -17.63 25.03
C PRO A 31 40.56 -18.03 23.80
N ALA A 32 39.56 -18.89 24.00
CA ALA A 32 38.57 -19.15 22.98
C ALA A 32 37.86 -17.82 22.66
N ALA A 33 37.80 -17.46 21.38
CA ALA A 33 36.97 -16.36 20.91
C ALA A 33 35.52 -16.61 21.38
N PRO A 34 34.81 -15.59 21.91
CA PRO A 34 33.42 -15.76 22.31
C PRO A 34 32.63 -16.26 21.10
N GLN A 35 32.06 -17.46 21.24
CA GLN A 35 31.19 -18.06 20.24
C GLN A 35 30.05 -17.08 19.94
N GLY A 36 30.01 -16.62 18.70
CA GLY A 36 29.01 -15.66 18.23
C GLY A 36 27.61 -16.17 18.52
N ALA A 37 26.85 -15.39 19.28
CA ALA A 37 25.44 -15.61 19.43
C ALA A 37 24.78 -15.70 18.03
N PRO A 38 23.79 -16.59 17.82
CA PRO A 38 23.05 -16.64 16.57
C PRO A 38 22.51 -15.25 16.26
N ALA A 39 22.76 -14.77 15.03
CA ALA A 39 22.15 -13.53 14.57
C ALA A 39 20.62 -13.66 14.67
N PRO A 40 19.92 -12.62 15.17
CA PRO A 40 18.46 -12.66 15.21
C PRO A 40 17.91 -12.86 13.78
N PRO A 41 16.78 -13.59 13.64
CA PRO A 41 16.18 -13.83 12.34
C PRO A 41 15.89 -12.49 11.66
N SER A 42 16.26 -12.37 10.38
CA SER A 42 15.97 -11.18 9.59
C SER A 42 14.45 -10.99 9.49
N PRO A 43 13.93 -9.78 9.70
CA PRO A 43 12.51 -9.52 9.52
C PRO A 43 12.11 -9.80 8.06
N PRO A 44 10.85 -10.24 7.82
CA PRO A 44 10.38 -10.48 6.47
C PRO A 44 10.47 -9.20 5.63
N PRO A 45 10.71 -9.31 4.31
CA PRO A 45 10.79 -8.16 3.44
C PRO A 45 9.45 -7.41 3.43
N LEU A 46 9.51 -6.11 3.69
CA LEU A 46 8.36 -5.22 3.50
C LEU A 46 8.00 -5.22 2.01
N GLN A 47 6.73 -5.51 1.71
CA GLN A 47 6.23 -5.38 0.36
C GLN A 47 6.21 -3.89 -0.01
N PRO A 48 6.68 -3.52 -1.21
CA PRO A 48 6.66 -2.14 -1.66
C PRO A 48 5.23 -1.64 -1.74
N THR A 49 5.06 -0.36 -1.44
CA THR A 49 3.82 0.34 -1.76
C THR A 49 3.86 0.81 -3.20
N GLU A 50 2.69 0.90 -3.81
CA GLU A 50 2.57 1.21 -5.23
C GLU A 50 1.38 2.13 -5.46
N LEU A 51 1.53 2.99 -6.47
CA LEU A 51 0.51 3.88 -6.97
C LEU A 51 -0.20 3.21 -8.14
N VAL A 52 -1.53 3.11 -8.05
CA VAL A 52 -2.37 2.52 -9.10
C VAL A 52 -3.03 3.62 -9.92
N SER A 53 -2.88 3.53 -11.24
CA SER A 53 -3.55 4.36 -12.23
C SER A 53 -4.43 3.50 -13.14
N LEU A 54 -5.47 4.07 -13.73
CA LEU A 54 -6.12 3.42 -14.87
C LEU A 54 -5.25 3.61 -16.12
N ALA A 55 -4.97 2.52 -16.81
CA ALA A 55 -4.21 2.46 -18.05
C ALA A 55 -5.10 2.53 -19.31
N TRP A 56 -6.34 3.00 -19.15
CA TRP A 56 -7.23 3.23 -20.27
C TRP A 56 -6.77 4.44 -21.10
N ARG A 57 -7.08 4.41 -22.40
CA ARG A 57 -6.97 5.57 -23.28
C ARG A 57 -8.14 5.59 -24.26
N PRO A 58 -8.71 6.77 -24.55
CA PRO A 58 -9.73 6.89 -25.58
C PRO A 58 -9.11 6.63 -26.96
N SER A 59 -9.90 6.02 -27.84
CA SER A 59 -9.52 5.72 -29.22
C SER A 59 -9.59 6.94 -30.15
N ASN A 60 -10.34 7.98 -29.76
CA ASN A 60 -10.49 9.26 -30.45
C ASN A 60 -10.95 10.34 -29.45
N SER A 61 -11.05 11.59 -29.90
CA SER A 61 -11.43 12.74 -29.05
C SER A 61 -12.87 12.70 -28.53
N ASP A 62 -13.75 11.94 -29.17
CA ASP A 62 -15.16 11.90 -28.80
C ASP A 62 -15.43 10.91 -27.67
N GLN A 63 -14.48 9.99 -27.41
CA GLN A 63 -14.60 8.98 -26.38
C GLN A 63 -14.16 9.51 -25.01
N ASN A 64 -14.91 9.14 -23.99
CA ASN A 64 -14.67 9.52 -22.60
C ASN A 64 -14.90 8.34 -21.66
N LEU A 65 -14.27 8.39 -20.49
CA LEU A 65 -14.47 7.47 -19.39
C LEU A 65 -15.51 8.06 -18.43
N GLN A 66 -16.51 7.26 -18.06
CA GLN A 66 -17.66 7.71 -17.27
C GLN A 66 -17.72 7.04 -15.90
N ALA A 67 -17.35 5.76 -15.84
CA ALA A 67 -17.31 5.00 -14.60
C ALA A 67 -16.36 3.80 -14.69
N PHE A 68 -16.00 3.26 -13.52
CA PHE A 68 -15.38 1.95 -13.36
C PHE A 68 -15.86 1.29 -12.08
N ASP A 69 -16.01 -0.03 -12.12
CA ASP A 69 -16.36 -0.88 -10.99
C ASP A 69 -15.51 -2.15 -11.09
N LEU A 70 -14.46 -2.21 -10.26
CA LEU A 70 -13.41 -3.21 -10.36
C LEU A 70 -13.32 -4.01 -9.08
N GLU A 71 -13.32 -5.32 -9.17
CA GLU A 71 -12.91 -6.20 -8.08
C GLU A 71 -11.44 -6.56 -8.25
N VAL A 72 -10.63 -6.28 -7.22
CA VAL A 72 -9.19 -6.46 -7.27
C VAL A 72 -8.75 -7.36 -6.13
N SER A 73 -8.03 -8.43 -6.45
CA SER A 73 -7.48 -9.37 -5.49
C SER A 73 -5.95 -9.33 -5.44
N GLY A 74 -5.37 -9.83 -4.35
CA GLY A 74 -3.92 -9.84 -4.14
C GLY A 74 -3.30 -8.46 -3.84
N LEU A 75 -4.13 -7.44 -3.59
CA LEU A 75 -3.72 -6.10 -3.18
C LEU A 75 -4.49 -5.64 -1.94
N ASP A 76 -3.80 -4.91 -1.07
CA ASP A 76 -4.42 -4.09 -0.03
C ASP A 76 -4.43 -2.63 -0.48
N VAL A 77 -5.62 -2.02 -0.54
CA VAL A 77 -5.73 -0.57 -0.71
C VAL A 77 -5.42 0.12 0.60
N LEU A 78 -4.39 0.95 0.59
CA LEU A 78 -3.94 1.72 1.74
C LEU A 78 -4.59 3.10 1.79
N ALA A 79 -4.83 3.72 0.63
CA ALA A 79 -5.46 5.03 0.53
C ALA A 79 -6.03 5.31 -0.88
N VAL A 80 -7.00 6.22 -0.95
CA VAL A 80 -7.34 6.94 -2.18
C VAL A 80 -6.46 8.19 -2.25
N CYS A 81 -5.62 8.29 -3.27
CA CYS A 81 -4.64 9.37 -3.43
C CYS A 81 -5.14 10.53 -4.29
N HIS A 82 -5.95 10.23 -5.30
CA HIS A 82 -6.44 11.23 -6.24
C HIS A 82 -7.89 10.94 -6.61
N VAL A 83 -8.69 12.00 -6.68
CA VAL A 83 -10.08 11.96 -7.11
C VAL A 83 -10.21 12.98 -8.24
N PRO A 84 -10.57 12.56 -9.47
CA PRO A 84 -10.81 13.50 -10.55
C PRO A 84 -11.85 14.56 -10.17
N PRO A 85 -11.76 15.79 -10.71
CA PRO A 85 -12.76 16.82 -10.48
C PRO A 85 -14.17 16.34 -10.88
N GLY A 86 -15.12 16.46 -9.95
CA GLY A 86 -16.51 16.05 -10.19
C GLY A 86 -16.77 14.54 -10.13
N TRP A 87 -15.79 13.74 -9.70
CA TRP A 87 -15.95 12.30 -9.51
C TRP A 87 -16.20 11.90 -8.06
N THR A 88 -16.81 10.74 -7.89
CA THR A 88 -16.81 9.99 -6.64
C THR A 88 -15.93 8.77 -6.80
N ILE A 89 -15.01 8.53 -5.88
CA ILE A 89 -14.12 7.37 -5.85
C ILE A 89 -14.29 6.67 -4.50
N ASN A 90 -14.39 5.34 -4.51
CA ASN A 90 -14.50 4.54 -3.30
C ASN A 90 -13.66 3.26 -3.42
N ALA A 91 -13.11 2.82 -2.29
CA ALA A 91 -12.44 1.54 -2.16
C ALA A 91 -13.00 0.81 -0.92
N THR A 92 -13.63 -0.34 -1.12
CA THR A 92 -14.26 -1.13 -0.05
C THR A 92 -13.70 -2.54 0.01
N GLY A 93 -13.57 -3.11 1.21
CA GLY A 93 -12.97 -4.44 1.38
C GLY A 93 -11.45 -4.43 1.61
N ALA A 94 -10.87 -3.26 1.89
CA ALA A 94 -9.46 -3.16 2.28
C ALA A 94 -9.17 -4.11 3.47
N GLY A 95 -8.21 -5.01 3.30
CA GLY A 95 -7.87 -6.03 4.30
C GLY A 95 -8.59 -7.38 4.15
N ALA A 96 -9.58 -7.53 3.25
CA ALA A 96 -10.36 -8.77 3.08
C ALA A 96 -9.87 -9.71 1.95
N GLY A 97 -8.78 -9.40 1.25
CA GLY A 97 -8.23 -10.20 0.14
C GLY A 97 -8.80 -9.85 -1.22
N VAL A 98 -10.03 -9.32 -1.25
CA VAL A 98 -10.63 -8.69 -2.42
C VAL A 98 -11.06 -7.29 -2.03
N THR A 99 -10.66 -6.31 -2.83
CA THR A 99 -11.04 -4.92 -2.69
C THR A 99 -11.81 -4.48 -3.92
N VAL A 100 -12.97 -3.87 -3.71
CA VAL A 100 -13.76 -3.25 -4.77
C VAL A 100 -13.30 -1.81 -4.93
N LEU A 101 -12.88 -1.42 -6.13
CA LEU A 101 -12.53 -0.06 -6.55
C LEU A 101 -13.64 0.48 -7.44
N LYS A 102 -14.33 1.53 -7.00
CA LYS A 102 -15.37 2.17 -7.80
C LYS A 102 -15.04 3.62 -8.06
N GLY A 103 -15.35 4.08 -9.26
CA GLY A 103 -15.29 5.48 -9.64
C GLY A 103 -16.39 5.83 -10.60
N GLN A 104 -16.99 7.00 -10.42
CA GLN A 104 -18.02 7.49 -11.33
C GLN A 104 -18.02 9.01 -11.38
N ALA A 105 -18.20 9.56 -12.58
CA ALA A 105 -18.50 10.97 -12.75
C ALA A 105 -19.86 11.29 -12.12
N THR A 106 -19.95 12.37 -11.35
CA THR A 106 -21.24 12.83 -10.82
C THR A 106 -22.03 13.54 -11.91
N VAL A 107 -23.36 13.66 -11.73
CA VAL A 107 -24.22 14.32 -12.72
C VAL A 107 -23.76 15.77 -12.94
N GLY A 108 -23.49 16.11 -14.21
CA GLY A 108 -23.00 17.43 -14.61
C GLY A 108 -21.48 17.62 -14.50
N ALA A 109 -20.73 16.60 -14.05
CA ALA A 109 -19.27 16.60 -14.10
C ALA A 109 -18.76 16.32 -15.52
N ALA A 110 -17.56 16.78 -15.80
CA ALA A 110 -16.83 16.37 -16.98
C ALA A 110 -16.42 14.88 -16.86
N PHE A 111 -16.66 14.12 -17.92
CA PHE A 111 -16.07 12.80 -18.09
C PHE A 111 -14.57 12.93 -18.36
N VAL A 112 -13.78 11.90 -18.03
CA VAL A 112 -12.34 11.93 -18.32
C VAL A 112 -12.15 11.68 -19.81
N SER A 113 -11.62 12.67 -20.51
CA SER A 113 -11.40 12.68 -21.95
C SER A 113 -9.90 12.56 -22.30
N LEU A 114 -9.58 12.66 -23.58
CA LEU A 114 -8.19 12.65 -24.05
C LEU A 114 -7.34 13.77 -23.41
N ASP A 115 -7.94 14.91 -23.10
CA ASP A 115 -7.24 16.07 -22.52
C ASP A 115 -7.01 15.91 -21.01
N ASP A 116 -7.82 15.07 -20.35
CA ASP A 116 -7.87 14.93 -18.89
C ASP A 116 -7.24 13.61 -18.41
N MET A 117 -6.45 12.93 -19.26
CA MET A 117 -5.89 11.61 -18.95
C MET A 117 -5.02 11.56 -17.69
N GLN A 118 -4.54 12.71 -17.21
CA GLN A 118 -3.80 12.81 -15.96
C GLN A 118 -4.68 12.61 -14.72
N ASP A 119 -5.99 12.77 -14.83
CA ASP A 119 -6.92 12.69 -13.71
C ASP A 119 -7.15 11.25 -13.24
N ILE A 120 -6.92 10.28 -14.13
CA ILE A 120 -6.98 8.85 -13.78
C ILE A 120 -5.61 8.26 -13.41
N ALA A 121 -4.60 9.13 -13.28
CA ALA A 121 -3.28 8.76 -12.79
C ALA A 121 -3.23 8.80 -11.27
N GLY A 122 -2.71 7.73 -10.68
CA GLY A 122 -2.43 7.62 -9.26
C GLY A 122 -3.63 7.79 -8.34
N LEU A 123 -4.70 7.05 -8.64
CA LEU A 123 -5.95 7.06 -7.89
C LEU A 123 -5.81 6.40 -6.51
N PHE A 124 -5.05 5.31 -6.40
CA PHE A 124 -4.96 4.51 -5.18
C PHE A 124 -3.52 4.22 -4.77
N LEU A 125 -3.23 4.29 -3.47
CA LEU A 125 -2.02 3.70 -2.90
C LEU A 125 -2.35 2.28 -2.47
N VAL A 126 -1.57 1.31 -2.92
CA VAL A 126 -1.77 -0.11 -2.62
C VAL A 126 -0.50 -0.75 -2.10
N ARG A 127 -0.65 -1.95 -1.57
CA ARG A 127 0.44 -2.87 -1.25
C ARG A 127 0.10 -4.26 -1.74
N ALA A 128 1.04 -4.92 -2.41
CA ALA A 128 0.86 -6.30 -2.81
C ALA A 128 0.79 -7.23 -1.60
N ARG A 129 -0.10 -8.22 -1.66
CA ARG A 129 -0.18 -9.27 -0.66
C ARG A 129 0.81 -10.39 -1.01
N PRO A 130 1.68 -10.81 -0.07
CA PRO A 130 2.61 -11.90 -0.34
C PRO A 130 1.86 -13.19 -0.69
N ASN A 131 2.33 -13.89 -1.73
CA ASN A 131 1.82 -15.19 -2.16
C ASN A 131 0.36 -15.22 -2.65
N GLU A 132 -0.25 -14.06 -2.90
CA GLU A 132 -1.55 -13.98 -3.57
C GLU A 132 -1.37 -13.54 -5.02
N THR A 133 -2.12 -14.14 -5.93
CA THR A 133 -2.13 -13.75 -7.34
C THR A 133 -2.92 -12.46 -7.50
N PHE A 134 -2.31 -11.47 -8.14
CA PHE A 134 -3.02 -10.26 -8.54
C PHE A 134 -4.00 -10.56 -9.68
N ALA A 135 -5.28 -10.27 -9.47
CA ALA A 135 -6.30 -10.33 -10.50
C ALA A 135 -7.21 -9.10 -10.43
N VAL A 136 -7.84 -8.81 -11.57
CA VAL A 136 -8.79 -7.71 -11.74
C VAL A 136 -9.97 -8.25 -12.54
N GLU A 137 -11.17 -8.04 -12.00
CA GLU A 137 -12.45 -8.37 -12.62
C GLU A 137 -13.37 -7.13 -12.56
N GLY A 138 -14.54 -7.22 -13.20
CA GLY A 138 -15.48 -6.12 -13.30
C GLY A 138 -15.38 -5.38 -14.63
N GLU A 139 -15.75 -4.11 -14.63
CA GLU A 139 -15.99 -3.35 -15.85
C GLU A 139 -15.65 -1.87 -15.74
N MET A 140 -15.53 -1.26 -16.91
CA MET A 140 -15.33 0.16 -17.08
C MET A 140 -16.32 0.66 -18.12
N THR A 141 -17.10 1.68 -17.75
CA THR A 141 -18.06 2.31 -18.65
C THR A 141 -17.39 3.48 -19.35
N THR A 142 -17.28 3.35 -20.67
CA THR A 142 -16.88 4.44 -21.57
C THR A 142 -18.08 4.92 -22.36
N GLY A 143 -17.96 6.07 -23.01
CA GLY A 143 -18.97 6.49 -23.96
C GLY A 143 -18.50 7.61 -24.86
N THR A 144 -19.43 8.17 -25.63
CA THR A 144 -19.18 9.32 -26.49
C THR A 144 -20.01 10.52 -26.05
N TYR A 145 -19.58 11.73 -26.40
CA TYR A 145 -20.41 12.93 -26.16
C TYR A 145 -21.75 12.90 -26.91
N GLY A 146 -21.89 12.04 -27.92
CA GLY A 146 -23.13 11.78 -28.65
C GLY A 146 -24.14 10.88 -27.93
N GLY A 147 -23.78 10.31 -26.78
CA GLY A 147 -24.69 9.56 -25.91
C GLY A 147 -24.56 8.04 -25.95
N ASP A 148 -23.66 7.49 -26.78
CA ASP A 148 -23.38 6.05 -26.75
C ASP A 148 -22.58 5.71 -25.49
N GLN A 149 -22.91 4.58 -24.85
CA GLN A 149 -22.13 4.00 -23.77
C GLN A 149 -21.70 2.59 -24.14
N THR A 150 -20.52 2.19 -23.66
CA THR A 150 -19.96 0.87 -23.87
C THR A 150 -19.23 0.42 -22.62
N GLU A 151 -19.60 -0.76 -22.14
CA GLU A 151 -18.91 -1.46 -21.08
C GLU A 151 -17.71 -2.21 -21.64
N VAL A 152 -16.58 -2.06 -20.96
CA VAL A 152 -15.33 -2.75 -21.28
C VAL A 152 -14.96 -3.61 -20.10
N LEU A 153 -14.84 -4.92 -20.32
CA LEU A 153 -14.41 -5.85 -19.28
C LEU A 153 -13.00 -5.51 -18.81
N ALA A 154 -12.83 -5.49 -17.50
CA ALA A 154 -11.55 -5.22 -16.88
C ALA A 154 -10.62 -6.43 -16.98
N THR A 155 -9.33 -6.12 -17.10
CA THR A 155 -8.25 -7.11 -16.97
C THR A 155 -7.14 -6.47 -16.15
N PRO A 156 -6.15 -7.24 -15.66
CA PRO A 156 -4.99 -6.66 -14.97
C PRO A 156 -4.27 -5.56 -15.77
N ALA A 157 -4.33 -5.61 -17.11
CA ALA A 157 -3.73 -4.59 -17.98
C ALA A 157 -4.42 -3.21 -17.88
N LEU A 158 -5.64 -3.14 -17.35
CA LEU A 158 -6.33 -1.88 -17.08
C LEU A 158 -5.68 -1.09 -15.94
N LEU A 159 -4.89 -1.73 -15.07
CA LEU A 159 -4.25 -1.09 -13.93
C LEU A 159 -2.74 -0.96 -14.16
N ARG A 160 -2.26 0.28 -14.25
CA ARG A 160 -0.82 0.57 -14.21
C ARG A 160 -0.38 0.78 -12.77
N ARG A 161 0.70 0.10 -12.37
CA ARG A 161 1.28 0.16 -11.03
C ARG A 161 2.69 0.75 -11.09
N GLU A 162 2.98 1.67 -10.18
CA GLU A 162 4.30 2.31 -10.04
C GLU A 162 4.73 2.26 -8.58
N ILE A 163 5.96 1.85 -8.29
CA ILE A 163 6.46 1.79 -6.90
C ILE A 163 6.61 3.21 -6.37
N VAL A 164 5.92 3.51 -5.26
CA VAL A 164 6.01 4.80 -4.55
C VAL A 164 5.84 4.56 -3.04
N ASP A 165 6.41 5.41 -2.21
CA ASP A 165 6.29 5.24 -0.75
C ASP A 165 5.00 5.83 -0.15
N ARG A 166 4.34 6.74 -0.88
CA ARG A 166 3.15 7.48 -0.41
C ARG A 166 2.38 8.11 -1.57
N CYS A 167 1.16 8.57 -1.28
CA CYS A 167 0.39 9.39 -2.22
C CYS A 167 1.18 10.66 -2.62
N PRO A 168 1.14 11.06 -3.90
CA PRO A 168 1.64 12.35 -4.33
C PRO A 168 0.92 13.52 -3.63
N PRO A 169 1.53 14.71 -3.55
CA PRO A 169 0.82 15.91 -3.14
C PRO A 169 -0.42 16.17 -4.03
N PRO A 170 -1.49 16.77 -3.52
CA PRO A 170 -2.63 17.18 -4.34
C PRO A 170 -2.18 18.10 -5.48
N LYS A 171 -2.77 17.90 -6.66
CA LYS A 171 -2.63 18.83 -7.79
C LYS A 171 -3.43 20.10 -7.47
N GLY A 172 -2.81 21.27 -7.64
CA GLY A 172 -3.40 22.58 -7.37
C GLY A 172 -4.32 23.08 -8.47
#